data_AF-A0A0F9YQ46-F1
#
_entry.id   AF-A0A0F9YQ46-F1
#
_cell.length_a   1.000
_cell.length_b   1.000
_cell.length_c   1.000
_cell.angle_alpha   90.00
_cell.angle_beta   90.00
_cell.angle_gamma   90.00
#
_symmetry.space_group_name_H-M   'P 1'
#
loop_
_entity.id
_entity.type
_entity.pdbx_description
1 polymer ?
#
loop_
_entity_poly.entity_id
_entity_poly.type
_entity_poly.pdbx_seq_one_letter_code
_entity_poly.pdbx_strand_id
1 'polypeptide(L)'
;MCNPCCLIVGYNTRSDVIDTPNGYSELPEKIICPYCSTITKAVYRRDDYIFTICFIPTCPCCSSSPYISCQNCMRHLPTIRGNPCRSCHVSRPFEAEYCPNCGTKCYGEVRNLRVN
;
A
#
# COMPACT_ATOMS: atom_id res chain seq x y z
N MET A 1 -9.80 -11.05 -48.38
CA MET A 1 -10.30 -11.42 -47.04
C MET A 1 -9.20 -11.12 -46.04
N CYS A 2 -9.23 -9.97 -45.38
CA CYS A 2 -8.23 -9.64 -44.36
C CYS A 2 -8.58 -10.42 -43.09
N ASN A 3 -7.72 -11.38 -42.75
CA ASN A 3 -7.74 -12.06 -41.47
C ASN A 3 -7.50 -11.02 -40.37
N PRO A 4 -8.37 -10.86 -39.36
CA PRO A 4 -8.04 -9.97 -38.26
C PRO A 4 -6.88 -10.61 -37.51
N CYS A 5 -5.67 -10.09 -37.71
CA CYS A 5 -4.55 -10.36 -36.83
C CYS A 5 -4.95 -9.84 -35.45
N CYS A 6 -5.51 -10.70 -34.61
CA CYS A 6 -5.86 -10.40 -33.23
C CYS A 6 -4.54 -10.19 -32.46
N LEU A 7 -4.02 -8.96 -32.49
CA LEU A 7 -2.97 -8.55 -31.58
C LEU A 7 -3.55 -8.60 -30.16
N ILE A 8 -3.10 -9.57 -29.37
CA ILE A 8 -3.43 -9.64 -27.95
C ILE A 8 -2.61 -8.55 -27.28
N VAL A 9 -3.29 -7.49 -26.86
CA VAL A 9 -2.70 -6.38 -26.13
C VAL A 9 -3.07 -6.51 -24.66
N GLY A 10 -2.08 -6.45 -23.79
CA GLY A 10 -2.26 -6.52 -22.35
C GLY A 10 -1.23 -5.68 -21.59
N TYR A 11 -1.40 -5.61 -20.28
CA TYR A 11 -0.42 -5.05 -19.36
C TYR A 11 -0.13 -6.06 -18.26
N ASN A 12 1.15 -6.16 -17.88
CA ASN A 12 1.56 -6.84 -16.67
C ASN A 12 1.91 -5.79 -15.62
N THR A 13 1.50 -6.04 -14.38
CA THR A 13 1.83 -5.18 -13.24
C THR A 13 2.88 -5.87 -12.39
N ARG A 14 3.96 -5.16 -12.10
CA ARG A 14 4.99 -5.59 -11.16
C ARG A 14 4.96 -4.67 -9.95
N SER A 15 4.74 -5.24 -8.77
CA SER A 15 4.67 -4.48 -7.51
C SER A 15 5.94 -4.71 -6.69
N ASP A 16 6.77 -3.68 -6.57
CA ASP A 16 8.02 -3.74 -5.80
C ASP A 16 7.93 -2.89 -4.53
N VAL A 17 8.63 -3.33 -3.48
CA VAL A 17 8.83 -2.55 -2.24
C VAL A 17 9.89 -1.50 -2.52
N ILE A 18 9.60 -0.26 -2.13
CA ILE A 18 10.52 0.87 -2.32
C ILE A 18 10.87 1.48 -0.96
N ASP A 19 12.04 2.10 -0.90
CA ASP A 19 12.42 2.94 0.23
C ASP A 19 11.52 4.18 0.31
N THR A 20 11.50 4.82 1.48
CA THR A 20 10.72 6.04 1.74
C THR A 20 10.99 7.08 0.64
N PRO A 21 10.01 7.41 -0.21
CA PRO A 21 10.23 8.36 -1.28
C PRO A 21 10.39 9.79 -0.72
N ASN A 22 11.08 10.65 -1.47
CA ASN A 22 11.34 12.03 -1.05
C ASN A 22 10.02 12.81 -0.85
N GLY A 23 9.86 13.44 0.31
CA GLY A 23 8.66 14.22 0.65
C GLY A 23 7.51 13.41 1.27
N TYR A 24 7.71 12.11 1.50
CA TYR A 24 6.76 11.25 2.21
C TYR A 24 7.07 11.19 3.71
N SER A 25 6.03 10.88 4.49
CA SER A 25 6.14 10.75 5.95
C SER A 25 6.71 9.40 6.36
N GLU A 26 7.33 9.34 7.53
CA GLU A 26 7.81 8.06 8.07
C GLU A 26 6.63 7.12 8.37
N LEU A 27 6.79 5.87 7.96
CA LEU A 27 5.79 4.83 8.19
C LEU A 27 5.87 4.32 9.63
N PRO A 28 4.73 3.98 10.24
CA PRO A 28 4.73 3.34 11.55
C PRO A 28 5.37 1.94 11.49
N GLU A 29 6.16 1.62 12.50
CA GLU A 29 6.82 0.31 12.61
C GLU A 29 5.84 -0.85 12.78
N LYS A 30 4.69 -0.62 13.42
CA LYS A 30 3.68 -1.65 13.66
C LYS A 30 2.31 -1.14 13.28
N ILE A 31 1.64 -1.85 12.38
CA ILE A 31 0.26 -1.60 11.98
C ILE A 31 -0.57 -2.86 12.12
N ILE A 32 -1.86 -2.70 12.40
CA ILE A 32 -2.84 -3.77 12.21
C ILE A 32 -3.43 -3.68 10.80
N CYS A 33 -3.24 -4.72 9.99
CA CYS A 33 -3.80 -4.75 8.63
C CYS A 33 -5.31 -5.04 8.68
N PRO A 34 -6.17 -4.25 8.03
CA PRO A 34 -7.62 -4.48 8.05
C PRO A 34 -8.04 -5.66 7.16
N TYR A 35 -7.16 -6.14 6.27
CA TYR A 35 -7.48 -7.20 5.33
C TYR A 35 -7.05 -8.59 5.78
N CYS A 36 -5.90 -8.70 6.47
CA CYS A 36 -5.38 -9.98 6.95
C CYS A 36 -5.33 -10.07 8.48
N SER A 37 -5.71 -8.99 9.18
CA SER A 37 -5.76 -8.91 10.65
C SER A 37 -4.42 -9.17 11.36
N THR A 38 -3.31 -9.28 10.63
CA THR A 38 -1.98 -9.45 11.21
C THR A 38 -1.37 -8.12 11.60
N ILE A 39 -0.67 -8.11 12.72
CA ILE A 39 0.19 -6.99 13.11
C ILE A 39 1.51 -7.13 12.35
N THR A 40 1.83 -6.14 11.53
CA THR A 40 2.99 -6.18 10.62
C THR A 40 3.52 -4.77 10.39
N LYS A 41 4.61 -4.64 9.63
CA LYS A 41 5.11 -3.33 9.18
C LYS A 41 4.29 -2.83 7.98
N ALA A 42 4.15 -1.52 7.89
CA ALA A 42 3.72 -0.85 6.67
C ALA A 42 4.95 -0.63 5.79
N VAL A 43 4.81 -0.82 4.47
CA VAL A 43 5.89 -0.56 3.51
C VAL A 43 5.37 0.25 2.34
N TYR A 44 6.22 1.11 1.79
CA TYR A 44 5.94 1.76 0.52
C TYR A 44 6.10 0.77 -0.63
N ARG A 45 5.16 0.81 -1.57
CA ARG A 45 5.19 0.05 -2.81
C ARG A 45 4.93 0.96 -3.99
N ARG A 46 5.39 0.51 -5.15
CA ARG A 46 5.10 1.10 -6.45
C ARG A 46 4.74 -0.01 -7.41
N ASP A 47 3.75 0.25 -8.24
CA ASP A 47 3.37 -0.64 -9.32
C ASP A 47 3.97 -0.12 -10.63
N ASP A 48 4.79 -0.94 -11.27
CA ASP A 48 5.31 -0.69 -12.61
C ASP A 48 4.47 -1.47 -13.63
N TYR A 49 4.01 -0.77 -14.66
CA TYR A 49 3.19 -1.32 -15.72
C TYR A 49 4.06 -1.61 -16.93
N ILE A 50 4.07 -2.88 -17.34
CA ILE A 50 4.82 -3.36 -18.50
C ILE A 50 3.80 -3.70 -19.58
N PHE A 51 3.91 -3.01 -20.72
CA PHE A 51 3.06 -3.30 -21.87
C PHE A 51 3.47 -4.63 -22.49
N THR A 52 2.49 -5.44 -22.86
CA THR A 52 2.71 -6.73 -23.52
C THR A 52 1.94 -6.80 -24.83
N ILE A 53 2.63 -7.22 -25.89
CA ILE A 53 2.02 -7.55 -27.18
C ILE A 53 2.26 -9.02 -27.42
N CYS A 54 1.20 -9.81 -27.59
CA CYS A 54 1.28 -11.26 -27.82
C CYS A 54 2.20 -11.95 -26.79
N PHE A 55 2.04 -11.61 -25.50
CA PHE A 55 2.82 -12.14 -24.37
C PHE A 55 4.31 -11.73 -24.31
N ILE A 56 4.80 -10.92 -25.26
CA ILE A 56 6.16 -10.39 -25.23
C ILE A 56 6.14 -9.07 -24.45
N PRO A 57 6.88 -8.96 -23.31
CA PRO A 57 7.04 -7.70 -22.61
C PRO A 57 7.87 -6.75 -23.47
N THR A 58 7.30 -5.61 -23.85
CA THR A 58 7.94 -4.67 -24.78
C THR A 58 8.73 -3.61 -24.04
N CYS A 59 8.05 -2.77 -23.26
CA CYS A 59 8.66 -1.71 -22.44
C CYS A 59 7.84 -1.45 -21.16
N PRO A 60 8.51 -1.10 -20.05
CA PRO A 60 7.84 -0.42 -18.95
C PRO A 60 7.31 0.92 -19.46
N CYS A 61 6.00 1.12 -19.38
CA CYS A 61 5.36 2.30 -19.96
C CYS A 61 5.07 3.36 -18.92
N CYS A 62 4.65 2.96 -17.71
CA CYS A 62 4.33 3.88 -16.62
C CYS A 62 4.58 3.22 -15.27
N SER A 63 4.68 4.05 -14.23
CA SER A 63 4.68 3.64 -12.83
C SER A 63 3.57 4.35 -12.08
N SER A 64 2.99 3.70 -11.07
CA SER A 64 2.05 4.32 -10.14
C SER A 64 2.75 5.32 -9.22
N SER A 65 1.98 6.19 -8.58
CA SER A 65 2.46 6.88 -7.39
C SER A 65 2.81 5.84 -6.29
N PRO A 66 3.83 6.11 -5.46
CA PRO A 66 4.08 5.35 -4.25
C PRO A 66 2.81 5.20 -3.42
N TYR A 67 2.59 4.03 -2.85
CA TYR A 67 1.46 3.81 -1.95
C TYR A 67 1.85 2.96 -0.76
N ILE A 68 1.06 3.02 0.30
CA ILE A 68 1.32 2.27 1.54
C ILE A 68 0.65 0.90 1.42
N SER A 69 1.39 -0.15 1.74
CA SER A 69 0.89 -1.52 1.67
C SER A 69 1.24 -2.32 2.93
N CYS A 70 0.48 -3.39 3.12
CA CYS A 70 0.78 -4.38 4.15
C CYS A 70 1.96 -5.25 3.71
N GLN A 71 3.01 -5.35 4.52
CA GLN A 71 4.14 -6.23 4.20
C GLN A 71 3.71 -7.71 4.07
N ASN A 72 2.71 -8.14 4.83
CA ASN A 72 2.26 -9.53 4.87
C ASN A 72 1.34 -9.90 3.69
N CYS A 73 0.18 -9.23 3.58
CA CYS A 73 -0.80 -9.56 2.53
C CYS A 73 -0.66 -8.74 1.25
N MET A 74 0.32 -7.83 1.18
CA MET A 74 0.64 -7.01 0.02
C MET A 74 -0.46 -6.05 -0.46
N ARG A 75 -1.61 -6.02 0.21
CA ARG A 75 -2.73 -5.14 -0.15
C ARG A 75 -2.43 -3.68 0.19
N HIS A 76 -2.93 -2.81 -0.68
CA HIS A 76 -2.94 -1.36 -0.47
C HIS A 76 -3.71 -1.02 0.81
N LEU A 77 -3.04 -0.29 1.70
CA LEU A 77 -3.63 0.16 2.96
C LEU A 77 -4.24 1.56 2.77
N PRO A 78 -5.43 1.81 3.36
CA PRO A 78 -5.96 3.16 3.39
C PRO A 78 -5.04 4.06 4.23
N THR A 79 -5.14 5.37 4.02
CA THR A 79 -4.39 6.41 4.74
C THR A 79 -4.32 6.07 6.22
N ILE A 80 -3.11 5.89 6.74
CA ILE A 80 -2.91 5.63 8.16
C ILE A 80 -3.20 6.93 8.91
N ARG A 81 -4.27 6.91 9.70
CA ARG A 81 -4.76 8.08 10.45
C ARG A 81 -4.37 7.96 11.91
N GLY A 82 -3.74 9.01 12.43
CA GLY A 82 -3.51 9.18 13.86
C GLY A 82 -2.21 8.56 14.38
N ASN A 83 -1.96 8.80 15.67
CA ASN A 83 -0.77 8.31 16.35
C ASN A 83 -0.90 6.81 16.71
N PRO A 84 0.22 6.09 16.81
CA PRO A 84 0.24 4.73 17.34
C PRO A 84 -0.42 4.68 18.72
N CYS A 85 -1.02 3.54 19.06
CA CYS A 85 -1.59 3.34 20.39
C CYS A 85 -0.53 3.60 21.48
N ARG A 86 -0.86 4.41 22.49
CA ARG A 86 0.10 4.72 23.57
C ARG A 86 0.52 3.50 24.41
N SER A 87 -0.30 2.46 24.44
CA SER A 87 -0.04 1.26 25.24
C SER A 87 0.73 0.19 24.45
N CYS A 88 0.25 -0.20 23.26
CA CYS A 88 0.86 -1.28 22.48
C CYS A 88 1.68 -0.80 21.27
N HIS A 89 1.74 0.51 21.03
CA HIS A 89 2.43 1.15 19.90
C HIS A 89 1.99 0.68 18.51
N VAL A 90 0.85 -0.02 18.41
CA VAL A 90 0.27 -0.42 17.13
C VAL A 90 -0.51 0.73 16.53
N SER A 91 -0.14 1.12 15.32
CA SER A 91 -0.86 2.06 14.47
C SER A 91 -2.05 1.40 13.77
N ARG A 92 -3.07 2.21 13.49
CA ARG A 92 -4.36 1.74 12.98
C ARG A 92 -4.66 2.50 11.69
N PRO A 93 -5.00 1.81 10.60
CA PRO A 93 -5.38 2.47 9.36
C PRO A 93 -6.87 2.91 9.33
N PHE A 94 -7.56 2.90 10.48
CA PHE A 94 -8.96 3.26 10.61
C PHE A 94 -9.21 3.99 11.94
N GLU A 95 -10.26 4.80 11.98
CA GLU A 95 -10.67 5.53 13.16
C GLU A 95 -11.43 4.60 14.12
N ALA A 96 -10.99 4.53 15.36
CA ALA A 96 -11.64 3.76 16.42
C ALA A 96 -11.33 4.36 17.79
N GLU A 97 -12.35 4.42 18.65
CA GLU A 97 -12.21 4.93 20.03
C GLU A 97 -11.29 4.07 20.88
N TYR A 98 -11.24 2.76 20.60
CA TYR A 98 -10.44 1.77 21.34
C TYR A 98 -9.44 1.08 20.43
N CYS A 99 -8.28 0.73 20.98
CA CYS A 99 -7.28 -0.04 20.26
C CYS A 99 -7.81 -1.47 20.03
N PRO A 100 -7.88 -1.96 18.79
CA PRO A 100 -8.37 -3.31 18.50
C PRO A 100 -7.39 -4.39 18.96
N ASN A 101 -6.13 -4.03 19.26
CA ASN A 101 -5.12 -4.95 19.74
C ASN A 101 -5.17 -5.10 21.28
N CYS A 102 -5.22 -3.99 22.03
CA CYS A 102 -5.08 -4.02 23.50
C CYS A 102 -6.28 -3.44 24.27
N GLY A 103 -7.33 -2.97 23.59
CA GLY A 103 -8.52 -2.41 24.22
C GLY A 103 -8.36 -1.03 24.85
N THR A 104 -7.16 -0.44 24.84
CA THR A 104 -6.93 0.89 25.45
C THR A 104 -7.65 1.99 24.66
N LYS A 105 -8.29 2.92 25.37
CA LYS A 105 -8.91 4.11 24.78
C LYS A 105 -7.83 4.96 24.09
N CYS A 106 -8.12 5.35 22.86
CA CYS A 106 -7.17 6.07 22.04
C CYS A 106 -7.39 7.57 22.17
N TYR A 107 -6.43 8.26 22.77
CA TYR A 107 -6.41 9.71 22.95
C TYR A 107 -5.43 10.34 21.95
N GLY A 108 -5.91 11.04 20.92
CA GLY A 108 -5.04 11.88 20.09
C GLY A 108 -5.58 12.26 18.71
N GLU A 109 -5.27 13.50 18.32
CA GLU A 109 -5.62 14.19 17.07
C GLU A 109 -5.21 13.45 15.79
N VAL A 110 -6.03 13.66 14.76
CA VAL A 110 -5.92 13.05 13.42
C VAL A 110 -4.75 13.65 12.66
N ARG A 111 -3.56 13.05 12.75
CA ARG A 111 -2.49 13.30 11.77
C ARG A 111 -2.74 12.44 10.54
N ASN A 112 -2.95 13.10 9.41
CA ASN A 112 -3.08 12.42 8.13
C ASN A 112 -1.69 12.12 7.58
N LEU A 113 -1.27 10.85 7.59
CA LEU A 113 -0.12 10.42 6.79
C LEU A 113 -0.57 10.36 5.33
N ARG A 114 -0.66 11.52 4.68
CA ARG A 114 -0.93 11.59 3.25
C ARG A 114 0.32 11.16 2.49
N VAL A 115 0.09 10.26 1.56
CA VAL A 115 0.93 10.06 0.40
C VAL A 115 0.67 11.30 -0.47
N ASN A 116 1.61 12.25 -0.50
CA ASN A 116 1.52 13.42 -1.39
C ASN A 116 1.67 12.99 -2.86
#